data_AF-A0A4Y2RWZ6-F1
#
_entry.id   AF-A0A4Y2RWZ6-F1
#
_cell.length_a   1.000
_cell.length_b   1.000
_cell.length_c   1.000
_cell.angle_alpha   90.00
_cell.angle_beta   90.00
_cell.angle_gamma   90.00
#
_symmetry.space_group_name_H-M   'P 1'
#
loop_
_entity.id
_entity.type
_entity.pdbx_description
1 polymer ?
#
loop_
_entity_poly.entity_id
_entity_poly.type
_entity_poly.pdbx_seq_one_letter_code
_entity_poly.pdbx_strand_id
1 'polypeptide(L)'
;MEKISCLFDITFCKCTNFDTCKCQKDIKIPLGERLFTKDQILERKMVIGEVNLIATKNREKEKRKQMEDKRIKCKMVKTDADAALAQSMELLELNTMSSPLYTDTDVITFEYQS
;
A
#
# COMPACT_ATOMS: atom_id res chain seq x y z
N MET A 1 -15.20 22.48 31.18
CA MET A 1 -16.04 21.32 30.80
C MET A 1 -16.25 21.39 29.30
N GLU A 2 -15.64 20.43 28.62
CA GLU A 2 -15.82 20.17 27.19
C GLU A 2 -17.30 20.06 26.84
N LYS A 3 -17.68 20.63 25.69
CA LYS A 3 -18.79 20.10 24.90
C LYS A 3 -18.26 19.75 23.52
N ILE A 4 -17.55 18.63 23.45
CA ILE A 4 -17.46 17.84 22.23
C ILE A 4 -18.81 17.12 22.11
N SER A 5 -19.86 17.83 21.67
CA SER A 5 -21.16 17.22 21.40
C SER A 5 -21.69 17.55 20.01
N CYS A 6 -20.90 18.27 19.19
CA CYS A 6 -21.29 18.66 17.83
C CYS A 6 -20.72 17.74 16.75
N LEU A 7 -20.16 16.58 17.11
CA LEU A 7 -19.73 15.60 16.13
C LEU A 7 -21.00 14.97 15.50
N PHE A 8 -21.40 15.54 14.36
CA PHE A 8 -22.46 15.13 13.41
C PHE A 8 -23.90 15.65 13.61
N ASP A 9 -24.13 16.79 14.26
CA ASP A 9 -25.46 17.46 14.17
C ASP A 9 -25.45 18.47 13.01
N ILE A 10 -25.81 18.01 11.81
CA ILE A 10 -25.77 18.79 10.55
C ILE A 10 -26.77 19.97 10.56
N THR A 11 -27.70 20.02 11.52
CA THR A 11 -28.54 21.20 11.79
C THR A 11 -28.82 21.34 13.28
N PHE A 12 -28.43 22.48 13.89
CA PHE A 12 -28.75 22.78 15.29
C PHE A 12 -30.26 22.98 15.53
N CYS A 13 -30.98 23.49 14.53
CA CYS A 13 -32.44 23.65 14.57
C CYS A 13 -33.15 22.36 14.12
N LYS A 14 -33.84 21.70 15.05
CA LYS A 14 -34.62 20.46 14.81
C LYS A 14 -36.12 20.72 14.59
N CYS A 15 -36.50 21.94 14.22
CA CYS A 15 -37.89 22.31 13.91
C CYS A 15 -38.41 21.51 12.70
N THR A 16 -39.57 20.88 12.81
CA THR A 16 -40.27 20.23 11.70
C THR A 16 -40.99 21.22 10.79
N ASN A 17 -41.48 22.33 11.38
CA ASN A 17 -42.10 23.44 10.69
C ASN A 17 -41.21 24.68 10.77
N PHE A 18 -40.60 25.07 9.65
CA PHE A 18 -39.64 26.17 9.63
C PHE A 18 -40.28 27.57 9.66
N ASP A 19 -41.55 27.67 9.24
CA ASP A 19 -42.27 28.94 9.16
C ASP A 19 -42.69 29.44 10.53
N THR A 20 -42.98 28.52 11.45
CA THR A 20 -43.31 28.81 12.85
C THR A 20 -42.10 28.70 13.79
N CYS A 21 -40.92 28.37 13.25
CA CYS A 21 -39.74 28.08 14.07
C CYS A 21 -39.21 29.35 14.77
N LYS A 22 -39.12 29.27 16.10
CA LYS A 22 -38.66 30.35 16.99
C LYS A 22 -37.18 30.24 17.38
N CYS A 23 -36.43 29.32 16.78
CA CYS A 23 -34.99 29.20 17.02
C CYS A 23 -34.26 30.53 16.80
N GLN A 24 -33.22 30.76 17.60
CA GLN A 24 -32.35 31.92 17.47
C GLN A 24 -31.69 31.93 16.09
N LYS A 25 -31.42 33.12 15.55
CA LYS A 25 -30.98 33.31 14.15
C LYS A 25 -29.70 32.55 13.80
N ASP A 26 -28.81 32.37 14.77
CA ASP A 26 -27.53 31.67 14.68
C ASP A 26 -27.66 30.15 14.54
N ILE A 27 -28.75 29.56 15.05
CA ILE A 27 -29.00 28.12 14.98
C ILE A 27 -30.16 27.75 14.05
N LYS A 28 -30.93 28.74 13.57
CA LYS A 28 -32.09 28.56 12.69
C LYS A 28 -31.64 28.21 11.27
N ILE A 29 -32.30 27.21 10.67
CA ILE A 29 -31.99 26.80 9.29
C ILE A 29 -32.29 27.94 8.29
N PRO A 30 -31.31 28.35 7.47
CA PRO A 30 -31.48 29.34 6.42
C PRO A 30 -32.54 28.93 5.39
N LEU A 31 -33.22 29.91 4.77
CA LEU A 31 -34.31 29.65 3.81
C LEU A 31 -33.89 28.74 2.65
N GLY A 32 -32.69 28.95 2.10
CA GLY A 32 -32.16 28.16 0.98
C GLY A 32 -31.84 26.70 1.34
N GLU A 33 -31.58 26.41 2.61
CA GLU A 33 -31.21 25.07 3.08
C GLU A 33 -32.42 24.24 3.54
N ARG A 34 -33.59 24.87 3.74
CA ARG A 34 -34.80 24.18 4.23
C ARG A 34 -35.23 23.02 3.32
N LEU A 35 -35.11 23.17 2.01
CA LEU A 35 -35.43 22.10 1.05
C LEU A 35 -34.48 20.91 1.24
N PHE A 36 -33.17 21.20 1.30
CA PHE A 36 -32.15 20.19 1.54
C PHE A 36 -32.36 19.45 2.88
N THR A 37 -32.69 20.18 3.95
CA THR A 37 -33.00 19.54 5.25
C THR A 37 -34.29 18.70 5.20
N LYS A 38 -35.34 19.14 4.48
CA LYS A 38 -36.57 18.34 4.30
C LYS A 38 -36.28 17.03 3.56
N ASP A 39 -35.47 17.09 2.51
CA ASP A 39 -35.10 15.90 1.73
C ASP A 39 -34.32 14.89 2.58
N GLN A 40 -33.47 15.38 3.50
CA GLN A 40 -32.74 14.54 4.46
C GLN A 40 -33.64 13.98 5.59
N ILE A 41 -34.65 14.73 6.04
CA ILE A 41 -35.54 14.30 7.15
C ILE A 41 -36.63 13.34 6.66
N LEU A 42 -37.30 13.67 5.55
CA LEU A 42 -38.49 12.95 5.08
C LEU A 42 -38.15 11.74 4.22
N GLU A 43 -37.23 11.88 3.27
CA GLU A 43 -36.94 10.82 2.30
C GLU A 43 -35.63 10.08 2.57
N ARG A 44 -34.79 10.56 3.51
CA ARG A 44 -33.44 10.03 3.82
C ARG A 44 -32.74 9.48 2.58
N LYS A 45 -32.76 10.25 1.49
CA LYS A 45 -32.01 9.92 0.28
C LYS A 45 -30.56 10.30 0.52
N MET A 46 -29.90 9.60 1.44
CA MET A 46 -28.46 9.63 1.59
C MET A 46 -27.83 9.00 0.34
N VAL A 47 -27.76 9.75 -0.75
CA VAL A 47 -26.98 9.34 -1.93
C VAL A 47 -25.55 9.82 -1.69
N ILE A 48 -24.77 8.98 -1.00
CA ILE A 48 -23.31 9.03 -1.15
C ILE A 48 -23.06 8.54 -2.58
N GLY A 49 -22.79 9.49 -3.49
CA GLY A 49 -22.71 9.23 -4.92
C GLY A 49 -21.84 8.03 -5.30
N GLU A 50 -22.24 7.35 -6.37
CA GLU A 50 -21.60 6.18 -6.98
C GLU A 50 -20.12 6.38 -7.38
N VAL A 51 -19.63 7.63 -7.34
CA VAL A 51 -18.25 8.03 -7.59
C VAL A 51 -17.25 7.17 -6.80
N ASN A 52 -17.58 6.80 -5.56
CA ASN A 52 -16.72 5.96 -4.74
C ASN A 52 -16.64 4.52 -5.24
N LEU A 53 -17.69 3.94 -5.83
CA LEU A 53 -17.66 2.54 -6.28
C LEU A 53 -16.68 2.36 -7.45
N ILE A 54 -16.71 3.27 -8.42
CA ILE A 54 -15.81 3.24 -9.58
C ILE A 54 -14.36 3.49 -9.14
N ALA A 55 -14.13 4.51 -8.31
CA ALA A 55 -12.79 4.81 -7.79
C ALA A 55 -12.21 3.65 -6.97
N THR A 56 -13.03 3.01 -6.12
CA THR A 56 -12.60 1.88 -5.28
C THR A 56 -12.30 0.65 -6.13
N LYS A 57 -13.16 0.33 -7.11
CA LYS A 57 -12.95 -0.79 -8.04
C LYS A 57 -11.66 -0.62 -8.87
N ASN A 58 -11.37 0.61 -9.30
CA ASN A 58 -10.14 0.91 -10.03
C ASN A 58 -8.90 0.78 -9.12
N ARG A 59 -8.96 1.31 -7.90
CA ARG A 59 -7.89 1.16 -6.89
C ARG A 59 -7.61 -0.30 -6.54
N GLU A 60 -8.64 -1.13 -6.42
CA GLU A 60 -8.47 -2.57 -6.16
C GLU A 60 -7.80 -3.29 -7.33
N LYS A 61 -8.21 -3.01 -8.57
CA LYS A 61 -7.59 -3.58 -9.77
C LYS A 61 -6.10 -3.19 -9.85
N GLU A 62 -5.77 -1.94 -9.57
CA GLU A 62 -4.39 -1.47 -9.56
C GLU A 62 -3.54 -2.19 -8.50
N LYS A 63 -4.06 -2.34 -7.27
CA LYS A 63 -3.38 -3.11 -6.21
C LYS A 63 -3.12 -4.56 -6.61
N ARG A 64 -4.08 -5.22 -7.27
CA ARG A 64 -3.90 -6.60 -7.76
C ARG A 64 -2.79 -6.68 -8.80
N LYS A 65 -2.75 -5.75 -9.75
CA LYS A 65 -1.68 -5.68 -10.77
C LYS A 65 -0.30 -5.47 -10.13
N GLN A 66 -0.17 -4.53 -9.19
CA GLN A 66 1.10 -4.28 -8.49
C GLN A 66 1.62 -5.50 -7.72
N MET A 67 0.73 -6.29 -7.10
CA MET A 67 1.10 -7.50 -6.38
C MET A 67 1.62 -8.58 -7.33
N GLU A 68 1.01 -8.71 -8.51
CA GLU A 68 1.40 -9.67 -9.53
C GLU A 68 2.73 -9.30 -10.18
N ASP A 69 2.93 -8.04 -10.55
CA ASP A 69 4.19 -7.53 -11.11
C ASP A 69 5.36 -7.76 -10.12
N LYS A 70 5.14 -7.51 -8.82
CA LYS A 70 6.12 -7.82 -7.77
C LYS A 70 6.42 -9.32 -7.68
N ARG A 71 5.39 -10.17 -7.80
CA ARG A 71 5.57 -11.63 -7.75
C ARG A 71 6.37 -12.14 -8.95
N ILE A 72 6.10 -11.63 -10.15
CA ILE A 72 6.83 -11.98 -11.36
C ILE A 72 8.28 -11.52 -11.26
N LYS A 73 8.52 -10.26 -10.85
CA LYS A 73 9.86 -9.73 -10.63
C LYS A 73 10.67 -10.57 -9.64
N CYS A 74 10.08 -10.95 -8.50
CA CYS A 74 10.76 -11.80 -7.52
C CYS A 74 11.03 -13.21 -8.06
N LYS A 75 10.20 -13.76 -8.94
CA LYS A 75 10.47 -15.06 -9.58
C LYS A 75 11.67 -14.99 -10.52
N MET A 76 11.75 -13.96 -11.36
CA MET A 76 12.87 -13.78 -12.28
C MET A 76 14.20 -13.63 -11.54
N VAL A 77 14.23 -12.80 -10.50
CA VAL A 77 15.44 -12.60 -9.68
C VAL A 77 15.91 -13.91 -9.01
N LYS A 78 14.99 -14.79 -8.59
CA LYS A 78 15.36 -16.10 -8.05
C LYS A 78 15.98 -16.99 -9.11
N THR A 79 15.41 -17.03 -10.33
CA THR A 79 15.94 -17.86 -11.42
C THR A 79 17.34 -17.43 -11.84
N ASP A 80 17.61 -16.13 -11.88
CA ASP A 80 18.95 -15.61 -12.22
C ASP A 80 19.98 -15.93 -11.12
N ALA A 81 19.59 -15.81 -9.85
CA ALA A 81 20.44 -16.17 -8.72
C ALA A 81 20.76 -17.68 -8.69
N ASP A 82 19.74 -18.51 -8.94
CA ASP A 82 19.89 -19.97 -8.99
C ASP A 82 20.79 -20.39 -10.18
N ALA A 83 20.66 -19.73 -11.33
CA ALA A 83 21.50 -19.97 -12.51
C ALA A 83 22.97 -19.56 -12.28
N ALA A 84 23.21 -18.41 -11.64
CA ALA A 84 24.56 -17.95 -11.30
C ALA A 84 25.21 -18.88 -10.27
N LEU A 85 24.44 -19.37 -9.30
CA LEU A 85 24.91 -20.34 -8.31
C LEU A 85 25.32 -21.65 -8.99
N ALA A 86 24.53 -22.18 -9.92
CA ALA A 86 24.88 -23.37 -10.68
C ALA A 86 26.16 -23.20 -11.52
N GLN A 87 26.30 -22.08 -12.25
CA GLN A 87 27.50 -21.78 -13.03
C GLN A 87 28.76 -21.67 -12.14
N SER A 88 28.62 -21.07 -10.95
CA SER A 88 29.73 -20.96 -10.01
C SER A 88 30.18 -22.31 -9.45
N MET A 89 29.23 -23.22 -9.20
CA MET A 89 29.53 -24.59 -8.75
C MET A 89 30.23 -25.39 -9.84
N GLU A 90 29.77 -25.29 -11.09
CA GLU A 90 30.39 -25.96 -12.24
C GLU A 90 31.83 -25.47 -12.48
N LEU A 91 32.08 -24.15 -12.38
CA LEU A 91 33.43 -23.59 -12.45
C LEU A 91 34.33 -24.04 -11.28
N LEU A 92 33.78 -24.15 -10.07
CA LEU A 92 34.52 -24.62 -8.91
C LEU A 92 34.96 -26.07 -9.10
N GLU A 93 34.06 -26.93 -9.59
CA GLU A 93 34.33 -28.34 -9.91
C GLU A 93 35.41 -28.50 -10.99
N LEU A 94 35.37 -27.67 -12.04
CA LEU A 94 36.42 -27.69 -13.08
C LEU A 94 37.79 -27.27 -12.53
N ASN A 95 37.83 -26.27 -11.65
CA ASN A 95 39.08 -25.79 -11.06
C ASN A 95 39.70 -26.80 -10.08
N THR A 96 38.89 -27.53 -9.29
CA THR A 96 39.39 -28.63 -8.45
C THR A 96 39.88 -29.81 -9.26
N MET A 97 39.22 -30.13 -10.39
CA MET A 97 39.63 -31.23 -11.27
C MET A 97 40.83 -30.89 -12.17
N SER A 98 41.01 -29.60 -12.52
CA SER A 98 42.12 -29.11 -13.34
C SER A 98 43.33 -28.63 -12.53
N SER A 99 43.29 -28.68 -11.20
CA SER A 99 44.42 -28.28 -10.36
C SER A 99 45.54 -29.32 -10.49
N PRO A 100 46.77 -28.94 -10.89
CA PRO A 100 47.89 -29.86 -10.91
C PRO A 100 48.21 -30.26 -9.47
N LEU A 101 48.27 -31.57 -9.22
CA LEU A 101 48.74 -32.11 -7.95
C LEU A 101 50.24 -31.83 -7.87
N TYR A 102 50.61 -30.65 -7.36
CA TYR A 102 52.01 -30.27 -7.17
C TYR A 102 52.61 -31.22 -6.13
N THR A 103 53.39 -32.20 -6.60
CA THR A 103 54.21 -33.01 -5.71
C THR A 103 55.27 -32.09 -5.14
N ASP A 104 55.13 -31.82 -3.85
CA ASP A 104 56.10 -31.11 -3.01
C ASP A 104 57.39 -31.95 -2.92
N THR A 105 58.20 -31.88 -3.96
CA THR A 105 59.55 -32.42 -4.01
C THR A 105 60.41 -31.43 -4.74
N ASP A 106 60.72 -30.30 -4.11
CA ASP A 106 61.95 -29.59 -4.39
C ASP A 106 62.60 -29.12 -3.09
N VAL A 107 63.52 -29.97 -2.67
CA VAL A 107 64.67 -29.72 -1.82
C VAL A 107 65.26 -28.34 -2.14
N ILE A 108 65.18 -27.41 -1.19
CA ILE A 108 66.11 -26.28 -1.14
C ILE A 108 67.01 -26.51 0.07
N THR A 109 68.06 -27.31 -0.15
CA THR A 109 69.27 -27.28 0.67
C THR A 109 69.83 -25.86 0.65
N PHE A 110 69.67 -25.12 1.75
CA PHE A 110 70.38 -23.86 1.97
C PHE A 110 71.76 -24.17 2.56
N GLU A 111 72.68 -24.62 1.72
CA GLU A 111 74.12 -24.56 1.99
C GLU A 111 74.61 -23.18 1.52
N TYR A 112 74.76 -22.25 2.46
CA TYR A 112 75.48 -21.00 2.23
C TYR A 112 76.74 -20.99 3.10
N GLN A 113 77.89 -21.23 2.47
CA GLN A 113 79.23 -21.05 3.03
C GLN A 113 79.93 -19.85 2.41
N SER A 114 80.18 -18.81 3.21
CA SER A 114 81.46 -18.06 3.37
C SER A 114 81.25 -16.88 4.30
#